data_AF-A0A963H6G4-F1
#
_entry.id   AF-A0A963H6G4-F1
#
_cell.length_a   1.000
_cell.length_b   1.000
_cell.length_c   1.000
_cell.angle_alpha   90.00
_cell.angle_beta   90.00
_cell.angle_gamma   90.00
#
_symmetry.space_group_name_H-M   'P 1'
#
loop_
_entity.id
_entity.type
_entity.pdbx_description
1 polymer ?
#
loop_
_entity_poly.entity_id
_entity_poly.type
_entity_poly.pdbx_seq_one_letter_code
_entity_poly.pdbx_strand_id
1 'polypeptide(L)'
;MTLFEEHPLRQTLNDEVHARPSVPLRGPSRVSYLAFIHDNGSSDHEHHHLQQLARQLDIELPETRNGHLLLDAGDFRLKWERHTEFSSYTFLRDVTDDEAADSTALIAVPAAWRKAIPGKLMVASHVTVLSAHTHPAEAQLKQLTDPDKLAVVSRFAEGAGWIFTDFQIHDGFSHFTVIDESLMRRQAGRNIQRLLEVETYRTMALLAFPVAKSVGRLLSEAESELADLMDSMGRAVTPDDEREILTRLTRLAAEVEQSVARTTY
;
A
#
# COMPACT_ATOMS: atom_id res chain seq x y z
N MET A 1 -24.82 -36.61 12.10
CA MET A 1 -23.60 -37.39 11.80
C MET A 1 -22.95 -36.75 10.59
N THR A 2 -21.70 -36.30 10.71
CA THR A 2 -20.94 -35.80 9.55
C THR A 2 -20.68 -36.98 8.61
N LEU A 3 -20.85 -36.77 7.30
CA LEU A 3 -20.69 -37.80 6.26
C LEU A 3 -19.24 -38.32 6.15
N PHE A 4 -18.27 -37.57 6.69
CA PHE A 4 -16.85 -37.86 6.64
C PHE A 4 -16.18 -37.50 7.98
N GLU A 5 -15.03 -38.12 8.25
CA GLU A 5 -14.09 -37.66 9.27
C GLU A 5 -13.35 -36.43 8.74
N GLU A 6 -13.51 -35.29 9.40
CA GLU A 6 -12.92 -34.03 8.97
C GLU A 6 -11.61 -33.75 9.69
N HIS A 7 -10.65 -33.16 8.98
CA HIS A 7 -9.44 -32.64 9.60
C HIS A 7 -9.81 -31.52 10.62
N PRO A 8 -9.24 -31.50 11.85
CA PRO A 8 -9.62 -30.55 12.89
C PRO A 8 -9.54 -29.07 12.49
N LEU A 9 -8.60 -28.73 11.60
CA LEU A 9 -8.40 -27.36 11.10
C LEU A 9 -9.23 -27.00 9.86
N ARG A 10 -10.04 -27.92 9.30
CA ARG A 10 -10.75 -27.72 8.02
C ARG A 10 -11.57 -26.42 8.03
N GLN A 11 -12.37 -26.23 9.07
CA GLN A 11 -13.23 -25.05 9.17
C GLN A 11 -12.41 -23.79 9.44
N THR A 12 -11.47 -23.82 10.39
CA THR A 12 -10.62 -22.67 10.72
C THR A 12 -9.82 -22.16 9.53
N LEU A 13 -9.21 -23.05 8.74
CA LEU A 13 -8.47 -22.66 7.54
C LEU A 13 -9.40 -22.13 6.44
N ASN A 14 -10.59 -22.73 6.29
CA ASN A 14 -11.58 -22.20 5.37
C ASN A 14 -12.04 -20.80 5.78
N ASP A 15 -12.33 -20.58 7.06
CA ASP A 15 -12.78 -19.30 7.58
C ASP A 15 -11.70 -18.23 7.44
N GLU A 16 -10.43 -18.56 7.67
CA GLU A 16 -9.29 -17.65 7.51
C GLU A 16 -9.21 -17.08 6.08
N VAL A 17 -9.38 -17.93 5.05
CA VAL A 17 -9.37 -17.49 3.65
C VAL A 17 -10.52 -16.51 3.34
N HIS A 18 -11.64 -16.62 4.05
CA HIS A 18 -12.83 -15.79 3.83
C HIS A 18 -12.95 -14.63 4.82
N ALA A 19 -12.00 -14.49 5.74
CA ALA A 19 -12.11 -13.57 6.87
C ALA A 19 -12.04 -12.10 6.45
N ARG A 20 -11.51 -11.78 5.27
CA ARG A 20 -11.27 -10.40 4.79
C ARG A 20 -12.19 -10.01 3.62
N PRO A 21 -13.53 -10.00 3.79
CA PRO A 21 -14.43 -9.63 2.70
C PRO A 21 -14.25 -8.17 2.30
N SER A 22 -14.39 -7.90 1.00
CA SER A 22 -14.47 -6.52 0.51
C SER A 22 -15.75 -5.83 0.99
N VAL A 23 -15.64 -4.54 1.34
CA VAL A 23 -16.80 -3.75 1.75
C VAL A 23 -17.62 -3.39 0.50
N PRO A 24 -18.90 -3.79 0.41
CA PRO A 24 -19.72 -3.43 -0.74
C PRO A 24 -20.00 -1.92 -0.75
N LEU A 25 -19.94 -1.33 -1.94
CA LEU A 25 -20.38 0.05 -2.17
C LEU A 25 -21.87 0.08 -2.40
N ARG A 26 -22.55 1.14 -1.92
CA ARG A 26 -24.01 1.25 -2.02
C ARG A 26 -24.47 2.24 -3.10
N GLY A 27 -23.54 2.93 -3.74
CA GLY A 27 -23.77 3.96 -4.75
C GLY A 27 -22.57 4.91 -4.78
N PRO A 28 -22.78 6.19 -5.16
CA PRO A 28 -21.76 7.21 -5.05
C PRO A 28 -21.16 7.25 -3.65
N SER A 29 -19.83 7.28 -3.57
CA SER A 29 -19.12 7.10 -2.31
C SER A 29 -17.82 7.89 -2.29
N ARG A 30 -17.35 8.22 -1.10
CA ARG A 30 -15.97 8.65 -0.86
C ARG A 30 -15.25 7.56 -0.10
N VAL A 31 -14.07 7.19 -0.57
CA VAL A 31 -13.19 6.25 0.10
C VAL A 31 -11.90 6.97 0.44
N SER A 32 -11.40 6.76 1.66
CA SER A 32 -10.07 7.21 2.06
C SER A 32 -9.31 6.03 2.60
N TYR A 33 -8.10 5.85 2.11
CA TYR A 33 -7.26 4.71 2.42
C TYR A 33 -5.95 5.19 3.00
N LEU A 34 -5.52 4.59 4.10
CA LEU A 34 -4.24 4.85 4.73
C LEU A 34 -3.55 3.51 5.02
N ALA A 35 -2.29 3.35 4.61
CA ALA A 35 -1.46 2.21 4.97
C ALA A 35 -0.24 2.68 5.77
N PHE A 36 -0.03 2.09 6.94
CA PHE A 36 1.05 2.42 7.86
C PHE A 36 1.98 1.22 8.02
N ILE A 37 3.26 1.40 7.69
CA ILE A 37 4.30 0.40 7.97
C ILE A 37 4.46 0.25 9.47
N HIS A 38 4.60 -0.99 9.92
CA HIS A 38 4.90 -1.29 11.31
C HIS A 38 6.30 -0.80 11.69
N ASP A 39 6.39 -0.04 12.77
CA ASP A 39 7.64 0.53 13.28
C ASP A 39 7.65 0.39 14.80
N ASN A 40 8.74 -0.13 15.37
CA ASN A 40 8.97 -0.17 16.82
C ASN A 40 7.79 -0.72 17.66
N GLY A 41 7.19 -1.84 17.22
CA GLY A 41 6.06 -2.47 17.93
C GLY A 41 4.71 -1.74 17.74
N SER A 42 4.60 -0.82 16.78
CA SER A 42 3.36 -0.07 16.53
C SER A 42 2.13 -0.94 16.31
N SER A 43 2.30 -2.14 15.73
CA SER A 43 1.22 -3.12 15.54
C SER A 43 0.53 -3.50 16.86
N ASP A 44 1.26 -3.53 17.98
CA ASP A 44 0.71 -3.92 19.27
C ASP A 44 -0.25 -2.86 19.83
N HIS A 45 -0.13 -1.62 19.37
CA HIS A 45 -0.96 -0.49 19.81
C HIS A 45 -2.26 -0.33 19.00
N GLU A 46 -2.39 -0.96 17.84
CA GLU A 46 -3.53 -0.72 16.93
C GLU A 46 -4.86 -1.18 17.53
N HIS A 47 -4.88 -2.30 18.26
CA HIS A 47 -6.11 -2.76 18.91
C HIS A 47 -6.60 -1.73 19.94
N HIS A 48 -5.68 -1.20 20.75
CA HIS A 48 -6.02 -0.12 21.69
C HIS A 48 -6.48 1.14 20.97
N HIS A 49 -5.84 1.49 19.85
CA HIS A 49 -6.22 2.63 19.03
C HIS A 49 -7.65 2.49 18.46
N LEU A 50 -8.02 1.30 17.97
CA LEU A 50 -9.38 0.99 17.52
C LEU A 50 -10.40 1.06 18.66
N GLN A 51 -10.03 0.57 19.86
CA GLN A 51 -10.88 0.72 21.06
C GLN A 51 -11.14 2.19 21.42
N GLN A 52 -10.14 3.06 21.26
CA GLN A 52 -10.32 4.50 21.49
C GLN A 52 -11.34 5.10 20.52
N LEU A 53 -11.30 4.71 19.24
CA LEU A 53 -12.30 5.15 18.26
C LEU A 53 -13.69 4.68 18.65
N ALA A 54 -13.84 3.39 18.96
CA ALA A 54 -15.12 2.80 19.32
C ALA A 54 -15.74 3.48 20.55
N ARG A 55 -14.93 3.76 21.58
CA ARG A 55 -15.36 4.52 22.77
C ARG A 55 -15.77 5.95 22.45
N GLN A 56 -15.03 6.64 21.57
CA GLN A 56 -15.34 8.00 21.19
C GLN A 56 -16.65 8.10 20.39
N LEU A 57 -16.98 7.06 19.63
CA LEU A 57 -18.20 6.96 18.82
C LEU A 57 -19.37 6.30 19.55
N ASP A 58 -19.18 5.87 20.80
CA ASP A 58 -20.16 5.13 21.59
C ASP A 58 -20.68 3.85 20.90
N ILE A 59 -19.76 3.09 20.30
CA ILE A 59 -20.04 1.82 19.63
C ILE A 59 -19.22 0.67 20.23
N GLU A 60 -19.77 -0.55 20.13
CA GLU A 60 -19.06 -1.76 20.52
C GLU A 60 -17.99 -2.09 19.46
N LEU A 61 -16.77 -2.41 19.91
CA LEU A 61 -15.70 -2.84 19.01
C LEU A 61 -15.88 -4.33 18.66
N PRO A 62 -16.06 -4.69 17.38
CA PRO A 62 -16.10 -6.08 16.98
C PRO A 62 -14.78 -6.80 17.25
N GLU A 63 -14.82 -8.14 17.29
CA GLU A 63 -13.65 -8.96 17.58
C GLU A 63 -12.55 -8.79 16.50
N THR A 64 -11.32 -8.51 16.93
CA THR A 64 -10.18 -8.25 16.05
C THR A 64 -9.19 -9.43 15.96
N ARG A 65 -9.54 -10.62 16.46
CA ARG A 65 -8.59 -11.73 16.66
C ARG A 65 -7.88 -12.20 15.38
N ASN A 66 -8.49 -11.99 14.23
CA ASN A 66 -7.98 -12.47 12.94
C ASN A 66 -7.30 -11.35 12.13
N GLY A 67 -6.80 -10.30 12.80
CA GLY A 67 -6.05 -9.22 12.16
C GLY A 67 -6.86 -8.44 11.13
N HIS A 68 -8.18 -8.40 11.26
CA HIS A 68 -9.05 -7.54 10.46
C HIS A 68 -10.26 -7.13 11.29
N LEU A 69 -10.91 -6.06 10.86
CA LEU A 69 -12.08 -5.51 11.50
C LEU A 69 -12.92 -4.77 10.46
N LEU A 70 -14.24 -4.90 10.54
CA LEU A 70 -15.19 -4.00 9.90
C LEU A 70 -16.05 -3.33 10.97
N LEU A 71 -16.00 -2.02 11.01
CA LEU A 71 -16.73 -1.17 11.96
C LEU A 71 -17.70 -0.29 11.18
N ASP A 72 -18.98 -0.29 11.56
CA ASP A 72 -19.98 0.64 11.04
C ASP A 72 -20.22 1.72 12.11
N ALA A 73 -19.82 2.95 11.81
CA ALA A 73 -19.94 4.10 12.69
C ALA A 73 -21.15 4.98 12.35
N GLY A 74 -22.06 4.51 11.48
CA GLY A 74 -23.18 5.30 10.97
C GLY A 74 -22.76 6.25 9.85
N ASP A 75 -21.99 7.29 10.18
CA ASP A 75 -21.55 8.31 9.21
C ASP A 75 -20.45 7.81 8.27
N PHE A 76 -19.71 6.80 8.68
CA PHE A 76 -18.72 6.13 7.86
C PHE A 76 -18.58 4.66 8.28
N ARG A 77 -17.98 3.87 7.39
CA ARG A 77 -17.56 2.49 7.66
C ARG A 77 -16.05 2.43 7.63
N LEU A 78 -15.44 1.72 8.58
CA LEU A 78 -14.01 1.48 8.64
C LEU A 78 -13.72 0.00 8.45
N LYS A 79 -12.92 -0.33 7.43
CA LYS A 79 -12.23 -1.62 7.33
C LYS A 79 -10.79 -1.44 7.79
N TRP A 80 -10.39 -2.18 8.81
CA TRP A 80 -8.99 -2.30 9.23
C TRP A 80 -8.46 -3.68 8.90
N GLU A 81 -7.23 -3.76 8.40
CA GLU A 81 -6.55 -5.02 8.09
C GLU A 81 -5.08 -4.93 8.51
N ARG A 82 -4.65 -5.89 9.31
CA ARG A 82 -3.26 -6.12 9.69
C ARG A 82 -2.62 -7.13 8.74
N HIS A 83 -1.50 -6.74 8.18
CA HIS A 83 -0.58 -7.60 7.42
C HIS A 83 0.69 -7.79 8.25
N THR A 84 1.69 -8.49 7.72
CA THR A 84 2.96 -8.66 8.45
C THR A 84 3.73 -7.34 8.51
N GLU A 85 3.80 -6.64 7.38
CA GLU A 85 4.67 -5.49 7.17
C GLU A 85 3.98 -4.15 7.48
N PHE A 86 2.65 -4.09 7.35
CA PHE A 86 1.85 -2.88 7.51
C PHE A 86 0.43 -3.19 7.97
N SER A 87 -0.28 -2.16 8.42
CA SER A 87 -1.73 -2.18 8.59
C SER A 87 -2.40 -1.15 7.71
N SER A 88 -3.59 -1.47 7.23
CA SER A 88 -4.40 -0.58 6.40
C SER A 88 -5.72 -0.20 7.06
N TYR A 89 -6.17 1.02 6.77
CA TYR A 89 -7.39 1.62 7.26
C TYR A 89 -8.14 2.19 6.06
N THR A 90 -9.27 1.58 5.70
CA THR A 90 -10.15 2.01 4.62
C THR A 90 -11.42 2.60 5.21
N PHE A 91 -11.61 3.90 5.04
CA PHE A 91 -12.81 4.64 5.45
C PHE A 91 -13.72 4.79 4.24
N LEU A 92 -15.00 4.46 4.39
CA LEU A 92 -16.00 4.58 3.35
C LEU A 92 -17.15 5.44 3.85
N ARG A 93 -17.54 6.43 3.06
CA ARG A 93 -18.72 7.26 3.31
C ARG A 93 -19.62 7.22 2.09
N ASP A 94 -20.88 6.85 2.30
CA ASP A 94 -21.90 6.88 1.25
C ASP A 94 -22.32 8.36 1.05
N VAL A 95 -22.44 8.81 -0.20
CA VAL A 95 -22.71 10.21 -0.53
C VAL A 95 -23.74 10.34 -1.66
N THR A 96 -24.21 11.56 -1.90
CA THR A 96 -24.95 11.92 -3.12
C THR A 96 -23.98 12.31 -4.23
N ASP A 97 -24.35 12.11 -5.49
CA ASP A 97 -23.52 12.50 -6.65
C ASP A 97 -23.21 14.00 -6.72
N ASP A 98 -24.06 14.83 -6.11
CA ASP A 98 -23.92 16.30 -6.07
C ASP A 98 -22.93 16.79 -5.01
N GLU A 99 -22.40 15.90 -4.16
CA GLU A 99 -21.44 16.29 -3.14
C GLU A 99 -20.13 16.76 -3.79
N ALA A 100 -19.54 17.82 -3.23
CA ALA A 100 -18.30 18.41 -3.74
C ALA A 100 -17.20 17.36 -3.95
N ALA A 101 -16.46 17.50 -5.05
CA ALA A 101 -15.47 16.52 -5.51
C ALA A 101 -14.27 16.39 -4.55
N ASP A 102 -13.97 17.45 -3.80
CA ASP A 102 -12.90 17.54 -2.79
C ASP A 102 -13.31 16.98 -1.42
N SER A 103 -14.59 16.63 -1.22
CA SER A 103 -15.04 15.99 0.01
C SER A 103 -14.52 14.55 0.09
N THR A 104 -13.98 14.18 1.26
CA THR A 104 -13.34 12.87 1.49
C THR A 104 -14.11 12.03 2.51
N ALA A 105 -13.70 10.78 2.74
CA ALA A 105 -14.27 9.97 3.82
C ALA A 105 -13.73 10.40 5.20
N LEU A 106 -12.52 10.97 5.26
CA LEU A 106 -11.87 11.37 6.52
C LEU A 106 -12.55 12.55 7.22
N ILE A 107 -13.43 13.30 6.53
CA ILE A 107 -14.20 14.39 7.14
C ILE A 107 -15.11 13.90 8.28
N ALA A 108 -15.63 12.67 8.15
CA ALA A 108 -16.48 12.03 9.16
C ALA A 108 -15.68 11.39 10.31
N VAL A 109 -14.35 11.39 10.25
CA VAL A 109 -13.49 10.67 11.19
C VAL A 109 -12.77 11.66 12.12
N PRO A 110 -12.80 11.46 13.46
CA PRO A 110 -12.17 12.36 14.41
C PRO A 110 -10.71 12.67 14.08
N ALA A 111 -10.39 13.95 13.89
CA ALA A 111 -9.08 14.38 13.42
C ALA A 111 -7.93 14.02 14.37
N ALA A 112 -8.16 14.14 15.69
CA ALA A 112 -7.17 13.77 16.70
C ALA A 112 -6.86 12.27 16.66
N TRP A 113 -7.88 11.43 16.46
CA TRP A 113 -7.71 9.99 16.34
C TRP A 113 -6.89 9.64 15.09
N ARG A 114 -7.25 10.21 13.91
CA ARG A 114 -6.51 9.98 12.65
C ARG A 114 -5.03 10.30 12.74
N LYS A 115 -4.68 11.39 13.44
CA LYS A 115 -3.28 11.82 13.63
C LYS A 115 -2.47 10.86 14.51
N ALA A 116 -3.14 10.04 15.32
CA ALA A 116 -2.52 9.13 16.28
C ALA A 116 -2.49 7.67 15.80
N ILE A 117 -2.80 7.39 14.53
CA ILE A 117 -2.72 6.04 13.98
C ILE A 117 -1.27 5.53 14.12
N PRO A 118 -1.05 4.36 14.77
CA PRO A 118 0.29 3.82 14.97
C PRO A 118 1.00 3.48 13.65
N GLY A 119 2.33 3.62 13.64
CA GLY A 119 3.20 3.27 12.52
C GLY A 119 3.61 4.47 11.68
N LYS A 120 4.17 4.22 10.50
CA LYS A 120 4.62 5.26 9.56
C LYS A 120 3.79 5.21 8.30
N LEU A 121 3.10 6.31 7.98
CA LEU A 121 2.27 6.40 6.77
C LEU A 121 3.13 6.18 5.53
N MET A 122 2.76 5.18 4.72
CA MET A 122 3.42 4.83 3.47
C MET A 122 2.54 5.15 2.26
N VAL A 123 1.24 4.84 2.36
CA VAL A 123 0.27 5.11 1.29
C VAL A 123 -0.94 5.83 1.86
N ALA A 124 -1.37 6.87 1.16
CA ALA A 124 -2.58 7.62 1.44
C ALA A 124 -3.31 7.91 0.13
N SER A 125 -4.56 7.47 0.03
CA SER A 125 -5.32 7.59 -1.22
C SER A 125 -6.77 8.01 -0.96
N HIS A 126 -7.29 8.86 -1.84
CA HIS A 126 -8.71 9.15 -1.94
C HIS A 126 -9.27 8.51 -3.20
N VAL A 127 -10.41 7.82 -3.05
CA VAL A 127 -11.19 7.30 -4.18
C VAL A 127 -12.57 7.94 -4.17
N THR A 128 -12.87 8.67 -5.24
CA THR A 128 -14.16 9.30 -5.47
C THR A 128 -14.95 8.43 -6.43
N VAL A 129 -16.06 7.86 -5.96
CA VAL A 129 -16.92 6.96 -6.74
C VAL A 129 -18.15 7.74 -7.16
N LEU A 130 -18.37 7.83 -8.46
CA LEU A 130 -19.43 8.63 -9.10
C LEU A 130 -20.29 7.74 -9.99
N SER A 131 -21.56 8.08 -10.12
CA SER A 131 -22.44 7.43 -11.10
C SER A 131 -22.19 7.95 -12.52
N ALA A 132 -22.11 7.05 -13.51
CA ALA A 132 -22.05 7.43 -14.92
C ALA A 132 -23.31 8.19 -15.41
N HIS A 133 -24.44 8.06 -14.70
CA HIS A 133 -25.66 8.80 -15.03
C HIS A 133 -25.48 10.31 -14.87
N THR A 134 -24.74 10.72 -13.84
CA THR A 134 -24.50 12.14 -13.52
C THR A 134 -23.14 12.59 -14.08
N HIS A 135 -22.16 11.70 -14.07
CA HIS A 135 -20.77 11.96 -14.44
C HIS A 135 -20.31 10.97 -15.54
N PRO A 136 -20.71 11.17 -16.80
CA PRO A 136 -20.35 10.26 -17.89
C PRO A 136 -18.84 10.27 -18.16
N ALA A 137 -18.26 9.10 -18.43
CA ALA A 137 -16.82 8.94 -18.60
C ALA A 137 -16.24 9.74 -19.77
N GLU A 138 -17.01 9.95 -20.83
CA GLU A 138 -16.62 10.78 -21.98
C GLU A 138 -16.41 12.25 -21.60
N ALA A 139 -17.18 12.77 -20.64
CA ALA A 139 -16.99 14.12 -20.14
C ALA A 139 -15.67 14.22 -19.36
N GLN A 140 -15.34 13.20 -18.56
CA GLN A 140 -14.08 13.15 -17.82
C GLN A 140 -12.87 13.00 -18.76
N LEU A 141 -12.97 12.14 -19.78
CA LEU A 141 -11.94 11.96 -20.80
C LEU A 141 -11.63 13.25 -21.57
N LYS A 142 -12.65 14.06 -21.88
CA LYS A 142 -12.46 15.36 -22.53
C LYS A 142 -11.65 16.36 -21.69
N GLN A 143 -11.67 16.23 -20.36
CA GLN A 143 -10.87 17.08 -19.49
C GLN A 143 -9.39 16.70 -19.48
N LEU A 144 -9.04 15.50 -19.99
CA LEU A 144 -7.68 14.98 -20.06
C LEU A 144 -6.96 15.30 -21.37
N THR A 145 -7.52 16.15 -22.23
CA THR A 145 -6.90 16.54 -23.50
C THR A 145 -5.73 17.52 -23.34
N ASP A 146 -5.36 17.85 -22.10
CA ASP A 146 -4.17 18.65 -21.79
C ASP A 146 -2.92 17.76 -21.93
N PRO A 147 -2.09 17.95 -22.98
CA PRO A 147 -0.95 17.08 -23.25
C PRO A 147 0.14 17.14 -22.17
N ASP A 148 0.13 18.17 -21.32
CA ASP A 148 1.11 18.34 -20.25
C ASP A 148 0.67 17.69 -18.93
N LYS A 149 -0.58 17.19 -18.85
CA LYS A 149 -1.09 16.48 -17.66
C LYS A 149 -0.99 14.98 -17.85
N LEU A 150 -0.14 14.35 -17.04
CA LEU A 150 -0.04 12.91 -16.98
C LEU A 150 -1.37 12.35 -16.45
N ALA A 151 -2.03 11.51 -17.23
CA ALA A 151 -3.28 10.89 -16.85
C ALA A 151 -3.27 9.42 -17.24
N VAL A 152 -3.63 8.57 -16.29
CA VAL A 152 -3.85 7.15 -16.46
C VAL A 152 -5.34 6.90 -16.40
N VAL A 153 -5.85 6.27 -17.46
CA VAL A 153 -7.25 5.90 -17.57
C VAL A 153 -7.35 4.42 -17.89
N SER A 154 -8.24 3.72 -17.20
CA SER A 154 -8.50 2.31 -17.46
C SER A 154 -9.99 2.01 -17.33
N ARG A 155 -10.49 1.19 -18.25
CA ARG A 155 -11.82 0.58 -18.14
C ARG A 155 -11.66 -0.82 -17.54
N PHE A 156 -12.48 -1.17 -16.58
CA PHE A 156 -12.38 -2.44 -15.84
C PHE A 156 -13.72 -3.17 -15.78
N ALA A 157 -13.71 -4.39 -15.22
CA ALA A 157 -14.91 -5.20 -15.02
C ALA A 157 -15.77 -5.35 -16.30
N GLU A 158 -15.14 -5.73 -17.42
CA GLU A 158 -15.81 -5.91 -18.73
C GLU A 158 -16.55 -4.66 -19.23
N GLY A 159 -16.11 -3.49 -18.81
CA GLY A 159 -16.69 -2.23 -19.22
C GLY A 159 -17.62 -1.58 -18.19
N ALA A 160 -17.89 -2.26 -17.07
CA ALA A 160 -18.83 -1.78 -16.06
C ALA A 160 -18.33 -0.57 -15.25
N GLY A 161 -17.06 -0.18 -15.37
CA GLY A 161 -16.57 1.05 -14.77
C GLY A 161 -15.26 1.56 -15.35
N TRP A 162 -14.94 2.80 -14.98
CA TRP A 162 -13.71 3.50 -15.34
C TRP A 162 -12.93 3.92 -14.11
N ILE A 163 -11.61 3.98 -14.23
CA ILE A 163 -10.68 4.52 -13.23
C ILE A 163 -9.85 5.60 -13.89
N PHE A 164 -9.71 6.74 -13.21
CA PHE A 164 -8.88 7.88 -13.59
C PHE A 164 -7.93 8.22 -12.45
N THR A 165 -6.65 8.43 -12.74
CA THR A 165 -5.63 8.86 -11.78
C THR A 165 -4.40 9.38 -12.51
N ASP A 166 -3.51 10.11 -11.84
CA ASP A 166 -2.17 10.45 -12.35
C ASP A 166 -1.05 9.78 -11.53
N PHE A 167 -1.42 9.01 -10.49
CA PHE A 167 -0.53 8.42 -9.50
C PHE A 167 0.40 9.42 -8.78
N GLN A 168 0.09 10.71 -8.84
CA GLN A 168 0.81 11.75 -8.12
C GLN A 168 0.17 12.02 -6.76
N ILE A 169 0.99 12.50 -5.83
CA ILE A 169 0.54 12.91 -4.50
C ILE A 169 0.14 14.38 -4.57
N HIS A 170 -1.12 14.66 -4.25
CA HIS A 170 -1.69 16.00 -4.11
C HIS A 170 -2.14 16.18 -2.66
N ASP A 171 -1.64 17.22 -1.99
CA ASP A 171 -1.94 17.48 -0.56
C ASP A 171 -1.72 16.27 0.37
N GLY A 172 -0.75 15.43 0.03
CA GLY A 172 -0.42 14.21 0.79
C GLY A 172 -1.21 12.96 0.41
N PHE A 173 -2.05 13.00 -0.63
CA PHE A 173 -2.87 11.88 -1.09
C PHE A 173 -2.77 11.63 -2.61
N SER A 174 -2.71 10.35 -3.00
CA SER A 174 -3.02 9.94 -4.37
C SER A 174 -4.53 10.01 -4.61
N HIS A 175 -4.95 10.48 -5.79
CA HIS A 175 -6.37 10.63 -6.10
C HIS A 175 -6.79 9.68 -7.22
N PHE A 176 -7.92 9.02 -6.99
CA PHE A 176 -8.56 8.14 -7.96
C PHE A 176 -10.02 8.54 -8.13
N THR A 177 -10.48 8.67 -9.37
CA THR A 177 -11.89 8.80 -9.68
C THR A 177 -12.38 7.51 -10.31
N VAL A 178 -13.44 6.94 -9.76
CA VAL A 178 -14.13 5.76 -10.29
C VAL A 178 -15.48 6.20 -10.81
N ILE A 179 -15.73 5.94 -12.09
CA ILE A 179 -17.06 6.13 -12.69
C ILE A 179 -17.72 4.76 -12.78
N ASP A 180 -18.82 4.60 -12.08
CA ASP A 180 -19.65 3.41 -12.04
C ASP A 180 -20.69 3.46 -13.17
N GLU A 181 -20.52 2.62 -14.20
CA GLU A 181 -21.52 2.47 -15.27
C GLU A 181 -22.60 1.44 -14.90
N SER A 182 -22.20 0.31 -14.31
CA SER A 182 -23.10 -0.81 -14.02
C SER A 182 -22.50 -1.82 -13.03
N LEU A 183 -21.61 -1.38 -12.14
CA LEU A 183 -20.95 -2.25 -11.17
C LEU A 183 -21.94 -2.84 -10.17
N MET A 184 -21.84 -4.14 -9.95
CA MET A 184 -22.50 -4.75 -8.81
C MET A 184 -21.83 -4.28 -7.51
N ARG A 185 -22.62 -4.02 -6.46
CA ARG A 185 -22.14 -3.50 -5.16
C ARG A 185 -20.88 -4.17 -4.60
N ARG A 186 -20.84 -5.51 -4.61
CA ARG A 186 -19.67 -6.29 -4.15
C ARG A 186 -18.50 -6.25 -5.14
N GLN A 187 -18.80 -6.18 -6.44
CA GLN A 187 -17.79 -6.05 -7.49
C GLN A 187 -17.10 -4.69 -7.40
N ALA A 188 -17.84 -3.61 -7.18
CA ALA A 188 -17.29 -2.27 -6.98
C ALA A 188 -16.32 -2.25 -5.78
N GLY A 189 -16.78 -2.74 -4.62
CA GLY A 189 -15.96 -2.84 -3.41
C GLY A 189 -14.68 -3.64 -3.61
N ARG A 190 -14.78 -4.81 -4.26
CA ARG A 190 -13.61 -5.65 -4.57
C ARG A 190 -12.63 -4.98 -5.53
N ASN A 191 -13.10 -4.23 -6.53
CA ASN A 191 -12.21 -3.53 -7.46
C ASN A 191 -11.52 -2.34 -6.80
N ILE A 192 -12.22 -1.57 -5.96
CA ILE A 192 -11.58 -0.50 -5.18
C ILE A 192 -10.52 -1.09 -4.24
N GLN A 193 -10.83 -2.17 -3.53
CA GLN A 193 -9.85 -2.83 -2.68
C GLN A 193 -8.60 -3.24 -3.49
N ARG A 194 -8.77 -3.87 -4.66
CA ARG A 194 -7.65 -4.25 -5.53
C ARG A 194 -6.84 -3.05 -6.02
N LEU A 195 -7.50 -1.94 -6.35
CA LEU A 195 -6.83 -0.70 -6.75
C LEU A 195 -5.92 -0.19 -5.63
N LEU A 196 -6.43 -0.18 -4.39
CA LEU A 196 -5.69 0.25 -3.22
C LEU A 196 -4.55 -0.73 -2.86
N GLU A 197 -4.77 -2.04 -3.01
CA GLU A 197 -3.74 -3.06 -2.84
C GLU A 197 -2.62 -2.90 -3.87
N VAL A 198 -2.95 -2.66 -5.15
CA VAL A 198 -1.95 -2.40 -6.20
C VAL A 198 -1.13 -1.16 -5.87
N GLU A 199 -1.77 -0.07 -5.43
CA GLU A 199 -1.07 1.15 -5.01
C GLU A 199 -0.12 0.89 -3.84
N THR A 200 -0.58 0.11 -2.87
CA THR A 200 0.20 -0.25 -1.67
C THR A 200 1.39 -1.12 -2.03
N TYR A 201 1.17 -2.24 -2.72
CA TYR A 201 2.26 -3.17 -3.05
C TYR A 201 3.24 -2.61 -4.07
N ARG A 202 2.80 -1.73 -5.00
CA ARG A 202 3.72 -0.99 -5.87
C ARG A 202 4.68 -0.12 -5.05
N THR A 203 4.14 0.62 -4.08
CA THR A 203 4.94 1.51 -3.23
C THR A 203 5.87 0.72 -2.32
N MET A 204 5.37 -0.37 -1.70
CA MET A 204 6.17 -1.27 -0.88
C MET A 204 7.30 -1.93 -1.67
N ALA A 205 7.05 -2.38 -2.91
CA ALA A 205 8.08 -2.95 -3.77
C ALA A 205 9.20 -1.94 -4.08
N LEU A 206 8.86 -0.65 -4.20
CA LEU A 206 9.82 0.42 -4.45
C LEU A 206 10.67 0.81 -3.24
N LEU A 207 10.38 0.30 -2.04
CA LEU A 207 11.27 0.48 -0.87
C LEU A 207 12.65 -0.17 -1.08
N ALA A 208 12.72 -1.21 -1.91
CA ALA A 208 13.98 -1.83 -2.30
C ALA A 208 14.79 -0.97 -3.29
N PHE A 209 14.17 0.01 -3.96
CA PHE A 209 14.82 0.76 -5.04
C PHE A 209 16.03 1.60 -4.58
N PRO A 210 15.95 2.39 -3.48
CA PRO A 210 17.13 3.10 -2.96
C PRO A 210 18.25 2.15 -2.54
N VAL A 211 17.89 0.99 -1.97
CA VAL A 211 18.85 -0.05 -1.57
C VAL A 211 19.56 -0.60 -2.81
N ALA A 212 18.81 -1.04 -3.82
CA ALA A 212 19.36 -1.53 -5.08
C ALA A 212 20.29 -0.52 -5.77
N LYS A 213 19.91 0.77 -5.79
CA LYS A 213 20.76 1.83 -6.36
C LYS A 213 22.07 2.00 -5.57
N SER A 214 22.01 1.92 -4.24
CA SER A 214 23.19 2.04 -3.38
C SER A 214 24.16 0.86 -3.56
N VAL A 215 23.62 -0.37 -3.62
CA VAL A 215 24.40 -1.59 -3.85
C VAL A 215 25.00 -1.59 -5.25
N GLY A 216 24.23 -1.20 -6.28
CA GLY A 216 24.73 -1.12 -7.64
C GLY A 216 25.91 -0.16 -7.79
N ARG A 217 25.86 1.01 -7.12
CA ARG A 217 26.99 1.94 -7.09
C ARG A 217 28.22 1.34 -6.41
N LEU A 218 28.04 0.73 -5.23
CA LEU A 218 29.11 0.05 -4.51
C LEU A 218 29.76 -1.06 -5.36
N LEU A 219 28.95 -1.83 -6.09
CA LEU A 219 29.44 -2.88 -6.97
C LEU A 219 30.27 -2.32 -8.13
N SER A 220 29.81 -1.23 -8.78
CA SER A 220 30.59 -0.59 -9.84
C SER A 220 31.92 0.01 -9.33
N GLU A 221 31.92 0.59 -8.14
CA GLU A 221 33.14 1.08 -7.48
C GLU A 221 34.10 -0.09 -7.18
N ALA A 222 33.57 -1.20 -6.66
CA ALA A 222 34.33 -2.41 -6.38
C ALA A 222 34.93 -3.07 -7.63
N GLU A 223 34.16 -3.16 -8.71
CA GLU A 223 34.63 -3.69 -10.00
C GLU A 223 35.77 -2.84 -10.57
N SER A 224 35.67 -1.52 -10.48
CA SER A 224 36.73 -0.60 -10.91
C SER A 224 38.00 -0.79 -10.08
N GLU A 225 37.89 -0.85 -8.76
CA GLU A 225 39.04 -1.07 -7.89
C GLU A 225 39.69 -2.45 -8.13
N LEU A 226 38.88 -3.48 -8.35
CA LEU A 226 39.39 -4.82 -8.66
C LEU A 226 40.17 -4.83 -9.97
N ALA A 227 39.70 -4.10 -11.00
CA ALA A 227 40.44 -3.95 -12.25
C ALA A 227 41.81 -3.27 -12.04
N ASP A 228 41.85 -2.19 -11.26
CA ASP A 228 43.09 -1.50 -10.91
C ASP A 228 44.07 -2.41 -10.13
N LEU A 229 43.54 -3.25 -9.23
CA LEU A 229 44.34 -4.23 -8.48
C LEU A 229 44.92 -5.30 -9.40
N MET A 230 44.16 -5.81 -10.37
CA MET A 230 44.65 -6.78 -11.36
C MET A 230 45.76 -6.19 -12.22
N ASP A 231 45.62 -4.95 -12.68
CA ASP A 231 46.66 -4.23 -13.41
C ASP A 231 47.92 -4.00 -12.57
N SER A 232 47.74 -3.64 -11.28
CA SER A 232 48.85 -3.45 -10.34
C SER A 232 49.59 -4.75 -10.07
N MET A 233 48.87 -5.87 -9.96
CA MET A 233 49.45 -7.20 -9.76
C MET A 233 50.31 -7.63 -10.95
N GLY A 234 49.91 -7.30 -12.18
CA GLY A 234 50.72 -7.52 -13.37
C GLY A 234 52.01 -6.69 -13.44
N ARG A 235 52.12 -5.64 -12.61
CA ARG A 235 53.28 -4.72 -12.54
C ARG A 235 54.06 -4.83 -11.24
N ALA A 236 53.63 -5.68 -10.30
CA ALA A 236 54.28 -5.84 -9.00
C ALA A 236 55.70 -6.40 -9.18
N VAL A 237 56.69 -5.77 -8.54
CA VAL A 237 58.11 -6.19 -8.63
C VAL A 237 58.67 -6.52 -7.26
N THR A 238 58.10 -5.95 -6.20
CA THR A 238 58.58 -6.09 -4.82
C THR A 238 57.56 -6.78 -3.92
N PRO A 239 58.02 -7.41 -2.81
CA PRO A 239 57.11 -7.97 -1.80
C PRO A 239 56.19 -6.93 -1.13
N ASP A 240 56.57 -5.66 -1.11
CA ASP A 240 55.74 -4.59 -0.56
C ASP A 240 54.58 -4.24 -1.51
N ASP A 241 54.79 -4.29 -2.83
CA ASP A 241 53.72 -4.12 -3.84
C ASP A 241 52.64 -5.20 -3.66
N GLU A 242 53.06 -6.45 -3.47
CA GLU A 242 52.14 -7.59 -3.23
C GLU A 242 51.34 -7.42 -1.93
N ARG A 243 51.99 -6.92 -0.85
CA ARG A 243 51.30 -6.65 0.43
C ARG A 243 50.26 -5.56 0.31
N GLU A 244 50.53 -4.51 -0.45
CA GLU A 244 49.57 -3.43 -0.68
C GLU A 244 48.33 -3.95 -1.44
N ILE A 245 48.55 -4.74 -2.49
CA ILE A 245 47.46 -5.37 -3.26
C ILE A 245 46.60 -6.27 -2.38
N LEU A 246 47.21 -7.14 -1.57
CA LEU A 246 46.47 -8.03 -0.65
C LEU A 246 45.66 -7.25 0.39
N THR A 247 46.21 -6.14 0.91
CA THR A 247 45.52 -5.28 1.88
C THR A 247 44.27 -4.66 1.26
N ARG A 248 44.40 -4.09 0.06
CA ARG A 248 43.28 -3.50 -0.67
C ARG A 248 42.21 -4.53 -1.06
N LEU A 249 42.63 -5.70 -1.55
CA LEU A 249 41.72 -6.79 -1.90
C LEU A 249 40.93 -7.29 -0.67
N THR A 250 41.59 -7.44 0.48
CA THR A 250 40.94 -7.86 1.72
C THR A 250 39.91 -6.85 2.20
N ARG A 251 40.23 -5.55 2.13
CA ARG A 251 39.27 -4.47 2.43
C ARG A 251 38.06 -4.54 1.50
N LEU A 252 38.31 -4.67 0.20
CA LEU A 252 37.25 -4.73 -0.79
C LEU A 252 36.31 -5.93 -0.57
N ALA A 253 36.87 -7.10 -0.26
CA ALA A 253 36.09 -8.28 0.10
C ALA A 253 35.21 -8.04 1.34
N ALA A 254 35.75 -7.40 2.38
CA ALA A 254 34.99 -7.08 3.59
C ALA A 254 33.83 -6.10 3.31
N GLU A 255 34.03 -5.11 2.44
CA GLU A 255 32.99 -4.15 2.06
C GLU A 255 31.85 -4.82 1.28
N VAL A 256 32.18 -5.73 0.35
CA VAL A 256 31.19 -6.53 -0.38
C VAL A 256 30.41 -7.44 0.58
N GLU A 257 31.09 -8.17 1.46
CA GLU A 257 30.45 -9.03 2.47
C GLU A 257 29.52 -8.23 3.40
N GLN A 258 29.96 -7.06 3.85
CA GLN A 258 29.12 -6.18 4.67
C GLN A 258 27.87 -5.71 3.91
N SER A 259 27.99 -5.42 2.61
CA SER A 259 26.86 -5.05 1.75
C SER A 259 25.86 -6.20 1.61
N VAL A 260 26.33 -7.43 1.40
CA VAL A 260 25.49 -8.65 1.31
C VAL A 260 24.74 -8.88 2.63
N ALA A 261 25.44 -8.81 3.76
CA ALA A 261 24.86 -9.02 5.09
C ALA A 261 23.77 -7.99 5.43
N ARG A 262 23.86 -6.77 4.89
CA ARG A 262 22.86 -5.71 5.12
C ARG A 262 21.63 -5.80 4.23
N THR A 263 21.70 -6.58 3.16
CA THR A 263 20.67 -6.60 2.09
C THR A 263 19.97 -7.94 1.97
N THR A 264 20.53 -8.98 2.58
CA THR A 264 19.90 -10.28 2.76
C THR A 264 18.95 -10.19 3.96
N TYR A 265 17.65 -10.39 3.71
CA TYR A 265 16.61 -10.53 4.72
C TYR A 265 16.54 -11.96 5.24
#